data_AF-A0AAD8MN72-F1
#
_entry.id   AF-A0AAD8MN72-F1
#
_cell.length_a   1.000
_cell.length_b   1.000
_cell.length_c   1.000
_cell.angle_alpha   90.00
_cell.angle_beta   90.00
_cell.angle_gamma   90.00
#
_symmetry.space_group_name_H-M   'P 1'
#
loop_
_entity.id
_entity.type
_entity.pdbx_description
1 polymer ?
#
loop_
_entity_poly.entity_id
_entity_poly.type
_entity_poly.pdbx_seq_one_letter_code
_entity_poly.pdbx_strand_id
1 'polypeptide(L)'
;MILMVLFGGYIFIWVMLPIDAYNHHWLLKIGADTMSTYFGTQGATILINTFPILFIAALGWIRCMEEANDNEGTRHCFWNRAVFFHHVHRALSLMRQWAKTDISVVAGEVALASGLLMWLTTIPRIRRKIFELFFYTHHLYIIFIVFFVFHVGFSYACTMLPGFYLFLIDRFLRFLQSQQHIRLVSARLLPCETVELNFSKTKGLSYTPTSIMFVNVPSISKVQWHPFTITSNSKLEPEKMSVMIKGDGSWSKRLFHTLSSPSSVDRLDVSVEGPNGPASTNFLR
;
A
#
# COMPACT_ATOMS: atom_id res chain seq x y z
N MET A 1 6.11 22.46 -8.72
CA MET A 1 7.44 23.11 -8.86
C MET A 1 8.20 23.16 -7.54
N ILE A 2 7.88 24.03 -6.58
CA ILE A 2 8.65 24.22 -5.32
C ILE A 2 8.99 22.89 -4.62
N LEU A 3 8.00 22.00 -4.39
CA LEU A 3 8.22 20.70 -3.74
C LEU A 3 9.25 19.81 -4.47
N MET A 4 9.35 19.92 -5.81
CA MET A 4 10.32 19.17 -6.62
C MET A 4 11.72 19.77 -6.55
N VAL A 5 11.84 21.09 -6.37
CA VAL A 5 13.13 21.76 -6.13
C VAL A 5 13.65 21.42 -4.73
N LEU A 6 12.76 21.41 -3.73
CA LEU A 6 13.10 21.00 -2.36
C LEU A 6 13.49 19.51 -2.31
N PHE A 7 12.72 18.63 -2.95
CA PHE A 7 13.05 17.20 -3.03
C PHE A 7 14.33 16.96 -3.84
N GLY A 8 14.54 17.67 -4.96
CA GLY A 8 15.77 17.61 -5.74
C GLY A 8 17.00 18.07 -4.95
N GLY A 9 16.88 19.16 -4.17
CA GLY A 9 17.94 19.63 -3.27
C GLY A 9 18.21 18.65 -2.12
N TYR A 10 17.17 18.02 -1.57
CA TYR A 10 17.31 16.98 -0.55
C TYR A 10 18.03 15.74 -1.11
N ILE A 11 17.59 15.21 -2.26
CA ILE A 11 18.25 14.09 -2.94
C ILE A 11 19.69 14.46 -3.33
N PHE A 12 19.96 15.70 -3.76
CA PHE A 12 21.33 16.18 -4.01
C PHE A 12 22.19 16.11 -2.73
N ILE A 13 21.69 16.54 -1.57
CA ILE A 13 22.42 16.41 -0.30
C ILE A 13 22.71 14.93 0.02
N TRP A 14 21.77 14.01 -0.19
CA TRP A 14 22.00 12.57 -0.01
C TRP A 14 22.98 11.95 -1.01
N VAL A 15 22.99 12.43 -2.26
CA VAL A 15 23.98 12.02 -3.29
C VAL A 15 25.38 12.57 -3.00
N MET A 16 25.47 13.75 -2.38
CA MET A 16 26.73 14.34 -1.92
C MET A 16 27.23 13.73 -0.60
N LEU A 17 26.34 13.16 0.23
CA LEU A 17 26.64 12.62 1.56
C LEU A 17 27.81 11.60 1.62
N PRO A 18 27.97 10.65 0.67
CA PRO A 18 29.13 9.74 0.66
C PRO A 18 30.43 10.36 0.08
N ILE A 19 30.44 11.62 -0.36
CA ILE A 19 31.60 12.27 -0.99
C ILE A 19 32.48 12.92 0.08
N ASP A 20 33.80 12.77 -0.02
CA ASP A 20 34.76 13.33 0.95
C ASP A 20 34.62 14.85 1.13
N ALA A 21 34.30 15.60 0.07
CA ALA A 21 34.06 17.04 0.13
C ALA A 21 32.85 17.41 1.02
N TYR A 22 31.85 16.54 1.11
CA TYR A 22 30.74 16.73 2.04
C TYR A 22 31.21 16.46 3.47
N ASN A 23 31.79 15.30 3.73
CA ASN A 23 32.17 14.88 5.09
C ASN A 23 33.27 15.76 5.71
N HIS A 24 34.28 16.15 4.94
CA HIS A 24 35.45 16.89 5.46
C HIS A 24 35.30 18.41 5.43
N HIS A 25 34.31 18.99 4.75
CA HIS A 25 34.11 20.45 4.71
C HIS A 25 32.67 20.87 5.05
N TRP A 26 31.66 20.29 4.40
CA TRP A 26 30.27 20.73 4.57
C TRP A 26 29.70 20.27 5.91
N LEU A 27 29.85 18.99 6.26
CA LEU A 27 29.32 18.40 7.48
C LEU A 27 29.95 19.02 8.74
N LEU A 28 31.26 19.28 8.72
CA LEU A 28 31.96 19.96 9.83
C LEU A 28 31.46 21.40 10.03
N LYS A 29 31.28 22.15 8.93
CA LYS A 29 30.80 23.53 8.99
C LYS A 29 29.33 23.61 9.45
N ILE A 30 28.45 22.81 8.84
CA ILE A 30 27.04 22.73 9.25
C ILE A 30 26.94 22.22 10.70
N GLY A 31 27.81 21.30 11.11
CA GLY A 31 27.95 20.85 12.50
C GLY A 31 28.23 22.00 13.46
N ALA A 32 29.24 22.83 13.18
CA ALA A 32 29.54 24.02 13.97
C ALA A 32 28.39 25.03 14.00
N ASP A 33 27.80 25.34 12.83
CA ASP A 33 26.72 26.33 12.68
C ASP A 33 25.39 25.89 13.31
N THR A 34 25.19 24.59 13.60
CA THR A 34 23.94 24.02 14.16
C THR A 34 24.07 23.44 15.58
N MET A 35 25.27 23.41 16.15
CA MET A 35 25.54 22.92 17.50
C MET A 35 25.00 23.91 18.55
N SER A 36 23.72 23.75 18.88
CA SER A 36 23.00 24.59 19.86
C SER A 36 22.85 23.90 21.22
N THR A 37 22.62 24.67 22.27
CA THR A 37 22.40 24.19 23.65
C THR A 37 21.23 23.20 23.80
N TYR A 38 20.27 23.21 22.85
CA TYR A 38 19.08 22.37 22.88
C TYR A 38 19.18 21.10 22.02
N PHE A 39 19.92 21.12 20.90
CA PHE A 39 20.02 19.99 19.97
C PHE A 39 21.42 19.34 19.92
N GLY A 40 22.43 20.00 20.51
CA GLY A 40 23.80 19.50 20.59
C GLY A 40 24.38 19.09 19.24
N THR A 41 25.15 18.01 19.22
CA THR A 41 25.74 17.42 18.00
C THR A 41 24.70 16.83 17.05
N GLN A 42 23.44 16.67 17.46
CA GLN A 42 22.36 16.19 16.61
C GLN A 42 21.70 17.31 15.78
N GLY A 43 22.03 18.59 16.03
CA GLY A 43 21.47 19.74 15.30
C GLY A 43 21.61 19.61 13.78
N ALA A 44 22.81 19.26 13.30
CA ALA A 44 23.07 19.02 11.88
C ALA A 44 22.21 17.86 11.33
N THR A 45 22.21 16.72 12.04
CA THR A 45 21.43 15.53 11.67
C THR A 45 19.93 15.83 11.57
N ILE A 46 19.39 16.63 12.49
CA ILE A 46 17.99 17.06 12.51
C ILE A 46 17.72 18.03 11.35
N LEU A 47 18.58 19.02 11.11
CA LEU A 47 18.40 20.00 10.03
C LEU A 47 18.53 19.39 8.63
N ILE A 48 19.43 18.40 8.46
CA ILE A 48 19.71 17.76 7.17
C ILE A 48 18.70 16.64 6.87
N ASN A 49 18.43 15.75 7.83
CA ASN A 49 17.65 14.55 7.57
C ASN A 49 16.17 14.72 7.95
N THR A 50 15.89 15.28 9.12
CA THR A 50 14.53 15.31 9.70
C THR A 50 13.72 16.52 9.22
N PHE A 51 14.31 17.72 9.24
CA PHE A 51 13.62 18.96 8.90
C PHE A 51 13.09 18.97 7.45
N PRO A 52 13.83 18.50 6.41
CA PRO A 52 13.30 18.48 5.05
C PRO A 52 12.19 17.45 4.88
N ILE A 53 12.25 16.30 5.55
CA ILE A 53 11.15 15.32 5.57
C ILE A 53 9.90 15.95 6.20
N LEU A 54 10.03 16.59 7.36
CA LEU A 54 8.90 17.24 8.04
C LEU A 54 8.34 18.42 7.24
N PHE A 55 9.19 19.20 6.58
CA PHE A 55 8.78 20.33 5.74
C PHE A 55 8.11 19.87 4.44
N ILE A 56 8.62 18.82 3.79
CA ILE A 56 7.98 18.18 2.63
C ILE A 56 6.68 17.48 3.04
N ALA A 57 6.58 16.92 4.25
CA ALA A 57 5.35 16.36 4.79
C ALA A 57 4.31 17.45 5.13
N ALA A 58 4.72 18.59 5.67
CA ALA A 58 3.83 19.72 5.97
C ALA A 58 3.33 20.41 4.69
N LEU A 59 4.22 20.70 3.74
CA LEU A 59 3.84 21.21 2.41
C LEU A 59 3.03 20.16 1.62
N GLY A 60 3.35 18.87 1.79
CA GLY A 60 2.61 17.76 1.22
C GLY A 60 1.20 17.64 1.80
N TRP A 61 1.02 17.86 3.11
CA TRP A 61 -0.28 17.90 3.78
C TRP A 61 -1.13 19.07 3.27
N ILE A 62 -0.56 20.29 3.26
CA ILE A 62 -1.22 21.49 2.72
C ILE A 62 -1.64 21.26 1.26
N ARG A 63 -0.74 20.73 0.44
CA ARG A 63 -0.99 20.44 -0.97
C ARG A 63 -1.95 19.26 -1.18
N CYS A 64 -2.04 18.31 -0.25
CA CYS A 64 -3.01 17.21 -0.31
C CYS A 64 -4.46 17.70 -0.07
N MET A 65 -4.65 18.77 0.72
CA MET A 65 -5.95 19.44 0.83
C MET A 65 -6.34 20.17 -0.47
N GLU A 66 -5.37 20.67 -1.23
CA GLU A 66 -5.60 21.45 -2.46
C GLU A 66 -5.67 20.57 -3.73
N GLU A 67 -4.94 19.46 -3.77
CA GLU A 67 -4.69 18.66 -4.98
C GLU A 67 -5.38 17.28 -4.97
N ALA A 68 -6.40 17.11 -4.12
CA ALA A 68 -7.34 15.96 -4.13
C ALA A 68 -8.18 15.84 -5.43
N ASN A 69 -7.99 16.76 -6.37
CA ASN A 69 -8.89 17.02 -7.50
C ASN A 69 -8.56 16.23 -8.79
N ASP A 70 -7.28 15.98 -9.14
CA ASP A 70 -6.92 15.38 -10.46
C ASP A 70 -5.73 14.36 -10.47
N ASN A 71 -4.85 14.28 -11.50
CA ASN A 71 -4.50 12.94 -12.08
C ASN A 71 -3.11 12.65 -12.80
N GLU A 72 -2.78 11.34 -13.03
CA GLU A 72 -1.53 10.56 -13.44
C GLU A 72 -1.24 10.35 -14.98
N GLY A 73 -0.21 9.65 -15.56
CA GLY A 73 1.00 8.82 -15.15
C GLY A 73 0.99 7.33 -15.67
N THR A 74 1.65 6.33 -15.01
CA THR A 74 1.72 4.84 -15.30
C THR A 74 2.44 4.38 -16.62
N ARG A 75 2.78 3.08 -16.89
CA ARG A 75 3.89 2.20 -16.40
C ARG A 75 3.78 0.71 -16.89
N HIS A 76 4.84 0.01 -17.37
CA HIS A 76 4.83 -1.48 -17.52
C HIS A 76 6.15 -2.25 -17.27
N CYS A 77 6.04 -3.57 -17.05
CA CYS A 77 7.06 -4.58 -16.62
C CYS A 77 6.56 -6.03 -16.93
N PHE A 78 7.25 -7.17 -16.74
CA PHE A 78 8.67 -7.56 -16.47
C PHE A 78 8.83 -9.12 -16.60
N TRP A 79 10.05 -9.64 -16.85
CA TRP A 79 10.46 -11.07 -16.86
C TRP A 79 11.95 -11.20 -16.44
N ASN A 80 12.57 -12.34 -16.04
CA ASN A 80 12.24 -13.78 -16.07
C ASN A 80 12.88 -14.56 -14.87
N ARG A 81 12.66 -15.88 -14.71
CA ARG A 81 12.83 -16.62 -13.43
C ARG A 81 14.08 -17.52 -13.24
N ALA A 82 14.70 -18.09 -14.28
CA ALA A 82 15.82 -19.04 -14.09
C ALA A 82 17.12 -18.36 -13.60
N VAL A 83 17.37 -17.13 -14.07
CA VAL A 83 18.48 -16.26 -13.65
C VAL A 83 18.51 -16.04 -12.13
N PHE A 84 17.34 -16.03 -11.50
CA PHE A 84 17.13 -15.68 -10.09
C PHE A 84 17.98 -16.52 -9.13
N PHE A 85 18.00 -17.85 -9.26
CA PHE A 85 18.72 -18.71 -8.30
C PHE A 85 20.25 -18.60 -8.39
N HIS A 86 20.81 -18.54 -9.60
CA HIS A 86 22.24 -18.30 -9.79
C HIS A 86 22.64 -16.91 -9.25
N HIS A 87 21.83 -15.89 -9.51
CA HIS A 87 22.09 -14.54 -9.02
C HIS A 87 21.91 -14.42 -7.51
N VAL A 88 20.98 -15.13 -6.87
CA VAL A 88 20.83 -15.16 -5.41
C VAL A 88 22.05 -15.82 -4.74
N HIS A 89 22.53 -16.96 -5.24
CA HIS A 89 23.72 -17.59 -4.66
C HIS A 89 24.99 -16.74 -4.84
N ARG A 90 25.17 -16.14 -6.03
CA ARG A 90 26.25 -15.19 -6.31
C ARG A 90 26.12 -13.93 -5.45
N ALA A 91 24.93 -13.39 -5.25
CA ALA A 91 24.69 -12.25 -4.37
C ALA A 91 25.03 -12.57 -2.90
N LEU A 92 24.70 -13.76 -2.39
CA LEU A 92 25.11 -14.21 -1.06
C LEU A 92 26.64 -14.23 -0.91
N SER A 93 27.37 -14.67 -1.94
CA SER A 93 28.85 -14.63 -1.92
C SER A 93 29.42 -13.20 -1.98
N LEU A 94 28.77 -12.29 -2.72
CA LEU A 94 29.17 -10.88 -2.84
C LEU A 94 28.83 -10.08 -1.59
N MET A 95 27.68 -10.31 -0.94
CA MET A 95 27.32 -9.67 0.33
C MET A 95 28.36 -9.99 1.43
N ARG A 96 28.97 -11.18 1.40
CA ARG A 96 30.08 -11.54 2.31
C ARG A 96 31.36 -10.75 2.06
N GLN A 97 31.54 -10.17 0.87
CA GLN A 97 32.65 -9.27 0.53
C GLN A 97 32.29 -7.80 0.76
N TRP A 98 31.01 -7.42 0.56
CA TRP A 98 30.48 -6.08 0.82
C TRP A 98 30.42 -5.71 2.31
N ALA A 99 30.62 -6.64 3.23
CA ALA A 99 30.80 -6.40 4.66
C ALA A 99 32.05 -5.54 5.05
N LYS A 100 32.74 -4.94 4.06
CA LYS A 100 33.77 -3.90 4.25
C LYS A 100 33.31 -2.49 3.82
N THR A 101 32.08 -2.35 3.34
CA THR A 101 31.46 -1.10 2.87
C THR A 101 29.96 -1.16 3.16
N ASP A 102 29.50 -0.53 4.24
CA ASP A 102 28.14 -0.73 4.81
C ASP A 102 26.95 -0.36 3.91
N ILE A 103 27.18 0.25 2.74
CA ILE A 103 26.15 0.76 1.83
C ILE A 103 26.22 0.05 0.48
N SER A 104 25.16 -0.67 0.11
CA SER A 104 25.06 -1.28 -1.22
C SER A 104 24.44 -0.30 -2.23
N VAL A 105 25.26 0.19 -3.17
CA VAL A 105 24.80 1.05 -4.28
C VAL A 105 23.81 0.29 -5.18
N VAL A 106 24.12 -0.96 -5.55
CA VAL A 106 23.26 -1.76 -6.44
C VAL A 106 21.92 -2.09 -5.79
N ALA A 107 21.87 -2.30 -4.47
CA ALA A 107 20.59 -2.46 -3.78
C ALA A 107 19.81 -1.13 -3.72
N GLY A 108 20.50 0.00 -3.58
CA GLY A 108 19.92 1.34 -3.70
C GLY A 108 19.25 1.56 -5.06
N GLU A 109 19.93 1.23 -6.17
CA GLU A 109 19.38 1.32 -7.53
C GLU A 109 18.14 0.43 -7.73
N VAL A 110 18.16 -0.83 -7.24
CA VAL A 110 17.01 -1.73 -7.34
C VAL A 110 15.83 -1.25 -6.48
N ALA A 111 16.11 -0.76 -5.26
CA ALA A 111 15.09 -0.14 -4.41
C ALA A 111 14.51 1.10 -5.09
N LEU A 112 15.33 2.04 -5.55
CA LEU A 112 14.92 3.26 -6.26
C LEU A 112 14.08 2.94 -7.50
N ALA A 113 14.54 2.03 -8.36
CA ALA A 113 13.80 1.61 -9.54
C ALA A 113 12.44 1.01 -9.18
N SER A 114 12.36 0.14 -8.17
CA SER A 114 11.08 -0.43 -7.72
C SER A 114 10.14 0.63 -7.09
N GLY A 115 10.69 1.58 -6.33
CA GLY A 115 9.94 2.68 -5.71
C GLY A 115 9.42 3.69 -6.72
N LEU A 116 10.23 4.09 -7.70
CA LEU A 116 9.81 4.93 -8.83
C LEU A 116 8.73 4.23 -9.67
N LEU A 117 8.87 2.92 -9.90
CA LEU A 117 7.91 2.13 -10.64
C LEU A 117 6.58 1.97 -9.90
N MET A 118 6.60 1.87 -8.57
CA MET A 118 5.41 1.95 -7.71
C MET A 118 4.78 3.34 -7.79
N TRP A 119 5.55 4.39 -7.50
CA TRP A 119 5.09 5.79 -7.44
C TRP A 119 4.47 6.29 -8.74
N LEU A 120 5.06 5.92 -9.89
CA LEU A 120 4.51 6.20 -11.22
C LEU A 120 3.09 5.64 -11.40
N THR A 121 2.70 4.64 -10.59
CA THR A 121 1.35 4.05 -10.55
C THR A 121 0.46 4.57 -9.42
N THR A 122 0.91 5.52 -8.59
CA THR A 122 0.20 5.97 -7.38
C THR A 122 -0.53 7.32 -7.56
N ILE A 123 -0.34 8.06 -8.65
CA ILE A 123 -1.15 9.27 -8.93
C ILE A 123 -2.55 8.80 -9.42
N PRO A 124 -3.64 9.60 -9.55
CA PRO A 124 -4.98 9.01 -9.87
C PRO A 124 -5.32 8.54 -11.34
N ARG A 125 -5.41 9.39 -12.40
CA ARG A 125 -5.36 9.05 -13.87
C ARG A 125 -5.53 7.58 -14.25
N ILE A 126 -4.41 6.98 -14.61
CA ILE A 126 -4.38 5.71 -15.32
C ILE A 126 -4.67 4.54 -14.39
N ARG A 127 -4.52 4.63 -13.06
CA ARG A 127 -5.09 3.63 -12.13
C ARG A 127 -6.59 3.78 -11.91
N ARG A 128 -7.18 4.97 -12.08
CA ARG A 128 -8.64 5.11 -12.25
C ARG A 128 -9.13 4.52 -13.59
N LYS A 129 -8.24 4.37 -14.60
CA LYS A 129 -8.53 3.66 -15.87
C LYS A 129 -8.21 2.15 -15.86
N ILE A 130 -7.12 1.72 -15.21
CA ILE A 130 -6.61 0.33 -15.15
C ILE A 130 -6.09 0.02 -13.73
N PHE A 131 -7.04 -0.10 -12.79
CA PHE A 131 -6.79 -0.39 -11.36
C PHE A 131 -6.00 -1.70 -11.14
N GLU A 132 -6.31 -2.76 -11.90
CA GLU A 132 -5.56 -4.03 -11.89
C GLU A 132 -4.05 -3.77 -11.99
N LEU A 133 -3.65 -2.82 -12.83
CA LEU A 133 -2.25 -2.53 -13.08
C LEU A 133 -1.56 -1.91 -11.86
N PHE A 134 -2.14 -0.86 -11.25
CA PHE A 134 -1.65 -0.24 -10.01
C PHE A 134 -1.51 -1.27 -8.88
N PHE A 135 -2.55 -2.08 -8.70
CA PHE A 135 -2.62 -3.10 -7.66
C PHE A 135 -1.44 -4.06 -7.75
N TYR A 136 -1.10 -4.56 -8.95
CA TYR A 136 -0.05 -5.57 -9.09
C TYR A 136 1.38 -5.05 -8.82
N THR A 137 1.81 -3.87 -9.30
CA THR A 137 3.16 -3.38 -8.89
C THR A 137 3.19 -2.67 -7.55
N HIS A 138 2.07 -2.35 -6.89
CA HIS A 138 2.15 -1.96 -5.49
C HIS A 138 2.74 -3.09 -4.63
N HIS A 139 2.52 -4.35 -4.99
CA HIS A 139 3.18 -5.51 -4.36
C HIS A 139 4.71 -5.56 -4.56
N LEU A 140 5.30 -4.70 -5.41
CA LEU A 140 6.75 -4.48 -5.41
C LEU A 140 7.26 -3.81 -4.14
N TYR A 141 6.37 -3.36 -3.23
CA TYR A 141 6.76 -2.91 -1.88
C TYR A 141 7.62 -3.97 -1.17
N ILE A 142 7.41 -5.25 -1.45
CA ILE A 142 8.20 -6.36 -0.90
C ILE A 142 9.64 -6.31 -1.42
N ILE A 143 9.82 -6.07 -2.72
CA ILE A 143 11.15 -5.90 -3.34
C ILE A 143 11.81 -4.62 -2.83
N PHE A 144 11.07 -3.51 -2.79
CA PHE A 144 11.52 -2.23 -2.25
C PHE A 144 12.08 -2.40 -0.84
N ILE A 145 11.32 -2.98 0.10
CA ILE A 145 11.74 -3.17 1.50
C ILE A 145 13.02 -4.03 1.58
N VAL A 146 13.06 -5.16 0.87
CA VAL A 146 14.20 -6.09 0.94
C VAL A 146 15.48 -5.42 0.43
N PHE A 147 15.43 -4.74 -0.72
CA PHE A 147 16.61 -4.06 -1.25
C PHE A 147 16.95 -2.76 -0.49
N PHE A 148 15.97 -2.08 0.11
CA PHE A 148 16.20 -0.92 0.97
C PHE A 148 16.95 -1.32 2.26
N VAL A 149 16.59 -2.43 2.90
CA VAL A 149 17.31 -2.98 4.06
C VAL A 149 18.76 -3.33 3.71
N PHE A 150 19.02 -3.87 2.51
CA PHE A 150 20.39 -4.11 2.02
C PHE A 150 21.12 -2.83 1.57
N HIS A 151 20.42 -1.72 1.32
CA HIS A 151 21.02 -0.45 0.92
C HIS A 151 21.50 0.38 2.12
N VAL A 152 20.64 0.59 3.12
CA VAL A 152 20.93 1.47 4.28
C VAL A 152 21.65 0.73 5.43
N GLY A 153 21.82 -0.59 5.33
CA GLY A 153 22.57 -1.39 6.30
C GLY A 153 21.82 -1.66 7.62
N PHE A 154 22.40 -2.54 8.43
CA PHE A 154 21.71 -3.12 9.60
C PHE A 154 21.30 -2.08 10.66
N SER A 155 22.17 -1.10 10.95
CA SER A 155 21.94 -0.14 12.05
C SER A 155 20.72 0.75 11.81
N TYR A 156 20.51 1.21 10.58
CA TYR A 156 19.32 2.01 10.21
C TYR A 156 18.08 1.15 9.98
N ALA A 157 18.24 -0.09 9.48
CA ALA A 157 17.13 -1.04 9.38
C ALA A 157 16.48 -1.32 10.75
N CYS A 158 17.27 -1.36 11.83
CA CYS A 158 16.77 -1.49 13.21
C CYS A 158 15.78 -0.38 13.61
N THR A 159 15.96 0.86 13.13
CA THR A 159 15.02 1.97 13.38
C THR A 159 13.65 1.74 12.73
N MET A 160 13.59 0.98 11.62
CA MET A 160 12.33 0.64 10.94
C MET A 160 11.63 -0.60 11.48
N LEU A 161 12.34 -1.46 12.24
CA LEU A 161 11.79 -2.74 12.73
C LEU A 161 10.45 -2.61 13.49
N PRO A 162 10.21 -1.60 14.37
CA PRO A 162 8.92 -1.44 15.04
C PRO A 162 7.77 -1.20 14.05
N GLY A 163 8.00 -0.40 13.00
CA GLY A 163 7.02 -0.14 11.95
C GLY A 163 6.74 -1.39 11.09
N PHE A 164 7.79 -2.12 10.70
CA PHE A 164 7.62 -3.38 9.97
C PHE A 164 6.93 -4.46 10.81
N TYR A 165 7.22 -4.55 12.11
CA TYR A 165 6.58 -5.48 13.03
C TYR A 165 5.06 -5.21 13.13
N LEU A 166 4.64 -3.96 13.32
CA LEU A 166 3.22 -3.58 13.33
C LEU A 166 2.53 -3.83 11.98
N PHE A 167 3.21 -3.53 10.86
CA PHE A 167 2.71 -3.83 9.51
C PHE A 167 2.53 -5.34 9.27
N LEU A 168 3.46 -6.17 9.74
CA LEU A 168 3.35 -7.63 9.64
C LEU A 168 2.22 -8.18 10.51
N ILE A 169 1.98 -7.60 11.70
CA ILE A 169 0.82 -7.95 12.54
C ILE A 169 -0.50 -7.58 11.84
N ASP A 170 -0.66 -6.36 11.33
CA ASP A 170 -1.86 -5.97 10.55
C ASP A 170 -2.08 -6.92 9.36
N ARG A 171 -1.02 -7.21 8.61
CA ARG A 171 -1.08 -8.13 7.47
C ARG A 171 -1.47 -9.56 7.86
N PHE A 172 -0.98 -10.05 9.01
CA PHE A 172 -1.31 -11.38 9.51
C PHE A 172 -2.74 -11.46 10.08
N LEU A 173 -3.19 -10.44 10.81
CA LEU A 173 -4.56 -10.35 11.31
C LEU A 173 -5.57 -10.31 10.15
N ARG A 174 -5.29 -9.51 9.10
CA ARG A 174 -6.09 -9.52 7.86
C ARG A 174 -6.05 -10.87 7.16
N PHE A 175 -4.90 -11.54 7.11
CA PHE A 175 -4.84 -12.89 6.55
C PHE A 175 -5.75 -13.87 7.32
N LEU A 176 -5.73 -13.85 8.66
CA LEU A 176 -6.65 -14.67 9.47
C LEU A 176 -8.12 -14.32 9.24
N GLN A 177 -8.46 -13.02 9.16
CA GLN A 177 -9.82 -12.55 8.86
C GLN A 177 -10.28 -12.97 7.46
N SER A 178 -9.38 -12.95 6.46
CA SER A 178 -9.66 -13.31 5.07
C SER A 178 -10.07 -14.77 4.85
N GLN A 179 -9.83 -15.66 5.84
CA GLN A 179 -10.24 -17.07 5.79
C GLN A 179 -11.73 -17.28 6.13
N GLN A 180 -12.50 -16.22 6.39
CA GLN A 180 -13.94 -16.31 6.64
C GLN A 180 -14.72 -16.48 5.32
N HIS A 181 -15.00 -17.73 4.97
CA HIS A 181 -16.00 -18.06 3.95
C HIS A 181 -17.39 -17.99 4.57
N ILE A 182 -18.26 -17.14 4.00
CA ILE A 182 -19.66 -17.01 4.42
C ILE A 182 -20.55 -17.53 3.29
N ARG A 183 -21.52 -18.38 3.62
CA ARG A 183 -22.42 -18.96 2.61
C ARG A 183 -23.21 -17.86 1.91
N LEU A 184 -23.05 -17.78 0.58
CA LEU A 184 -23.95 -17.03 -0.29
C LEU A 184 -25.34 -17.72 -0.26
N VAL A 185 -26.37 -16.93 0.04
CA VAL A 185 -27.78 -17.37 0.11
C VAL A 185 -28.48 -17.14 -1.23
N SER A 186 -28.21 -15.99 -1.87
CA SER A 186 -28.63 -15.72 -3.23
C SER A 186 -27.78 -14.63 -3.88
N ALA A 187 -27.69 -14.68 -5.21
CA ALA A 187 -27.22 -13.58 -6.04
C ALA A 187 -28.37 -13.16 -6.96
N ARG A 188 -28.59 -11.86 -7.14
CA ARG A 188 -29.63 -11.31 -8.00
C ARG A 188 -29.04 -10.22 -8.89
N LEU A 189 -29.40 -10.28 -10.17
CA LEU A 189 -29.11 -9.22 -11.13
C LEU A 189 -30.23 -8.17 -11.08
N LEU A 190 -29.84 -6.90 -11.10
CA LEU A 190 -30.72 -5.74 -11.07
C LEU A 190 -30.45 -4.84 -12.30
N PRO A 191 -31.41 -3.97 -12.68
CA PRO A 191 -31.19 -2.97 -13.72
C PRO A 191 -29.92 -2.13 -13.49
N CYS A 192 -29.39 -1.56 -14.56
CA CYS A 192 -28.17 -0.73 -14.54
C CYS A 192 -26.91 -1.50 -14.07
N GLU A 193 -26.65 -2.67 -14.68
CA GLU A 193 -25.44 -3.50 -14.48
C GLU A 193 -25.08 -3.76 -13.00
N THR A 194 -26.10 -3.98 -12.15
CA THR A 194 -25.92 -4.05 -10.70
C THR A 194 -26.21 -5.46 -10.17
N VAL A 195 -25.40 -5.91 -9.22
CA VAL A 195 -25.51 -7.22 -8.55
C VAL A 195 -25.86 -7.01 -7.09
N GLU A 196 -26.95 -7.62 -6.64
CA GLU A 196 -27.28 -7.79 -5.22
C GLU A 196 -26.76 -9.16 -4.76
N LEU A 197 -25.88 -9.19 -3.75
CA LEU A 197 -25.44 -10.44 -3.10
C LEU A 197 -26.03 -10.51 -1.69
N ASN A 198 -26.67 -11.63 -1.36
CA ASN A 198 -27.20 -11.92 -0.03
C ASN A 198 -26.39 -13.06 0.62
N PHE A 199 -25.80 -12.80 1.78
CA PHE A 199 -25.00 -13.73 2.59
C PHE A 199 -25.77 -14.19 3.84
N SER A 200 -25.48 -15.40 4.33
CA SER A 200 -26.00 -15.91 5.59
C SER A 200 -25.35 -15.20 6.77
N LYS A 201 -26.14 -14.69 7.72
CA LYS A 201 -25.63 -13.96 8.89
C LYS A 201 -25.63 -14.85 10.13
N THR A 202 -24.48 -14.98 10.79
CA THR A 202 -24.35 -15.77 12.03
C THR A 202 -25.12 -15.12 13.18
N LYS A 203 -25.88 -15.92 13.93
CA LYS A 203 -26.63 -15.48 15.12
C LYS A 203 -25.66 -14.90 16.16
N GLY A 204 -25.87 -13.63 16.53
CA GLY A 204 -24.99 -12.86 17.39
C GLY A 204 -24.14 -11.80 16.66
N LEU A 205 -23.95 -11.92 15.34
CA LEU A 205 -23.29 -10.87 14.56
C LEU A 205 -24.22 -9.66 14.43
N SER A 206 -23.76 -8.49 14.89
CA SER A 206 -24.49 -7.23 14.76
C SER A 206 -23.59 -6.14 14.20
N TYR A 207 -24.15 -5.31 13.31
CA TYR A 207 -23.45 -4.23 12.63
C TYR A 207 -24.31 -2.95 12.61
N THR A 208 -23.64 -1.81 12.57
CA THR A 208 -24.26 -0.49 12.44
C THR A 208 -24.59 -0.19 10.96
N PRO A 209 -25.61 0.63 10.66
CA PRO A 209 -25.78 1.20 9.33
C PRO A 209 -24.50 1.92 8.87
N THR A 210 -24.24 1.99 7.57
CA THR A 210 -22.99 2.47 6.94
C THR A 210 -21.75 1.57 7.14
N SER A 211 -21.86 0.43 7.85
CA SER A 211 -20.79 -0.58 7.86
C SER A 211 -20.44 -1.06 6.45
N ILE A 212 -19.16 -1.29 6.21
CA ILE A 212 -18.62 -1.91 5.00
C ILE A 212 -18.20 -3.36 5.27
N MET A 213 -18.24 -4.18 4.23
CA MET A 213 -17.61 -5.50 4.19
C MET A 213 -16.71 -5.59 2.95
N PHE A 214 -15.58 -6.26 3.07
CA PHE A 214 -14.72 -6.57 1.94
C PHE A 214 -15.13 -7.93 1.38
N VAL A 215 -15.29 -8.00 0.06
CA VAL A 215 -15.70 -9.19 -0.66
C VAL A 215 -14.58 -9.61 -1.63
N ASN A 216 -14.25 -10.90 -1.63
CA ASN A 216 -13.37 -11.55 -2.60
C ASN A 216 -14.14 -12.69 -3.26
N VAL A 217 -14.02 -12.79 -4.58
CA VAL A 217 -14.64 -13.82 -5.41
C VAL A 217 -13.51 -14.58 -6.12
N PRO A 218 -13.03 -15.72 -5.57
CA PRO A 218 -11.80 -16.37 -6.03
C PRO A 218 -11.84 -16.87 -7.49
N SER A 219 -13.02 -17.05 -8.07
CA SER A 219 -13.22 -17.38 -9.49
C SER A 219 -12.91 -16.22 -10.44
N ILE A 220 -12.96 -14.97 -9.97
CA ILE A 220 -12.64 -13.75 -10.73
C ILE A 220 -11.21 -13.31 -10.44
N SER A 221 -10.84 -13.27 -9.15
CA SER A 221 -9.52 -12.83 -8.71
C SER A 221 -9.24 -13.27 -7.29
N LYS A 222 -8.21 -14.11 -7.09
CA LYS A 222 -7.87 -14.70 -5.78
C LYS A 222 -7.32 -13.68 -4.76
N VAL A 223 -6.82 -12.53 -5.24
CA VAL A 223 -6.04 -11.57 -4.43
C VAL A 223 -6.78 -10.24 -4.22
N GLN A 224 -7.80 -9.94 -5.03
CA GLN A 224 -8.52 -8.66 -4.96
C GLN A 224 -9.69 -8.74 -3.98
N TRP A 225 -9.59 -7.93 -2.93
CA TRP A 225 -10.63 -7.68 -1.94
C TRP A 225 -11.23 -6.30 -2.20
N HIS A 226 -12.55 -6.22 -2.37
CA HIS A 226 -13.26 -4.99 -2.70
C HIS A 226 -14.23 -4.59 -1.58
N PRO A 227 -14.14 -3.37 -1.03
CA PRO A 227 -15.08 -2.89 -0.01
C PRO A 227 -16.43 -2.51 -0.63
N PHE A 228 -17.52 -2.98 -0.01
CA PHE A 228 -18.89 -2.60 -0.34
C PHE A 228 -19.66 -2.27 0.93
N THR A 229 -20.54 -1.25 0.87
CA THR A 229 -21.42 -0.89 1.98
C THR A 229 -22.55 -1.91 2.11
N ILE A 230 -22.83 -2.32 3.35
CA ILE A 230 -23.92 -3.24 3.67
C ILE A 230 -25.25 -2.50 3.54
N THR A 231 -26.15 -3.04 2.71
CA THR A 231 -27.48 -2.46 2.41
C THR A 231 -28.60 -3.01 3.28
N SER A 232 -28.43 -4.21 3.85
CA SER A 232 -29.36 -4.81 4.81
C SER A 232 -29.32 -4.11 6.17
N ASN A 233 -30.39 -4.24 6.96
CA ASN A 233 -30.45 -3.71 8.33
C ASN A 233 -30.34 -4.83 9.36
N SER A 234 -29.29 -4.80 10.20
CA SER A 234 -29.00 -5.84 11.20
C SER A 234 -30.17 -6.18 12.14
N LYS A 235 -31.08 -5.22 12.43
CA LYS A 235 -32.22 -5.42 13.33
C LYS A 235 -33.47 -5.98 12.65
N LEU A 236 -33.72 -5.60 11.39
CA LEU A 236 -34.86 -6.12 10.62
C LEU A 236 -34.52 -7.47 9.97
N GLU A 237 -33.24 -7.70 9.67
CA GLU A 237 -32.75 -8.86 8.93
C GLU A 237 -31.77 -9.66 9.82
N PRO A 238 -32.29 -10.56 10.69
CA PRO A 238 -31.47 -11.28 11.66
C PRO A 238 -30.57 -12.34 11.02
N GLU A 239 -31.06 -13.05 9.98
CA GLU A 239 -30.39 -14.21 9.36
C GLU A 239 -29.67 -13.90 8.03
N LYS A 240 -29.77 -12.67 7.49
CA LYS A 240 -29.12 -12.28 6.23
C LYS A 240 -28.37 -10.95 6.28
N MET A 241 -27.42 -10.79 5.38
CA MET A 241 -26.65 -9.58 5.13
C MET A 241 -26.56 -9.35 3.61
N SER A 242 -26.88 -8.16 3.11
CA SER A 242 -26.84 -7.85 1.68
C SER A 242 -25.88 -6.73 1.32
N VAL A 243 -25.31 -6.80 0.11
CA VAL A 243 -24.53 -5.73 -0.52
C VAL A 243 -24.98 -5.48 -1.95
N MET A 244 -24.77 -4.26 -2.40
CA MET A 244 -25.07 -3.80 -3.75
C MET A 244 -23.78 -3.46 -4.49
N ILE A 245 -23.50 -4.17 -5.58
CA ILE A 245 -22.25 -4.07 -6.35
C ILE A 245 -22.58 -3.56 -7.76
N LYS A 246 -22.21 -2.32 -8.06
CA LYS A 246 -22.35 -1.75 -9.41
C LYS A 246 -21.23 -2.21 -10.33
N GLY A 247 -21.57 -2.67 -11.53
CA GLY A 247 -20.67 -3.04 -12.61
C GLY A 247 -19.96 -1.85 -13.26
N ASP A 248 -19.17 -1.08 -12.52
CA ASP A 248 -18.40 0.06 -13.07
C ASP A 248 -16.98 -0.35 -13.52
N GLY A 249 -16.26 -1.05 -12.64
CA GLY A 249 -14.88 -1.51 -12.85
C GLY A 249 -14.77 -2.88 -13.52
N SER A 250 -13.57 -3.24 -13.95
CA SER A 250 -13.30 -4.53 -14.62
C SER A 250 -13.69 -5.74 -13.78
N TRP A 251 -13.40 -5.72 -12.47
CA TRP A 251 -13.78 -6.79 -11.54
C TRP A 251 -15.29 -6.94 -11.40
N SER A 252 -16.05 -5.85 -11.19
CA SER A 252 -17.51 -5.95 -11.01
C SER A 252 -18.25 -6.20 -12.33
N LYS A 253 -17.71 -5.79 -13.48
CA LYS A 253 -18.20 -6.21 -14.80
C LYS A 253 -17.98 -7.70 -15.05
N ARG A 254 -16.80 -8.26 -14.67
CA ARG A 254 -16.56 -9.71 -14.68
C ARG A 254 -17.52 -10.45 -13.74
N LEU A 255 -17.86 -9.90 -12.56
CA LEU A 255 -18.84 -10.48 -11.64
C LEU A 255 -20.25 -10.53 -12.24
N PHE A 256 -20.72 -9.41 -12.78
CA PHE A 256 -22.04 -9.32 -13.44
C PHE A 256 -22.15 -10.32 -14.60
N HIS A 257 -21.13 -10.40 -15.47
CA HIS A 257 -21.10 -11.36 -16.57
C HIS A 257 -21.04 -12.83 -16.08
N THR A 258 -20.29 -13.12 -15.01
CA THR A 258 -20.20 -14.47 -14.43
C THR A 258 -21.55 -14.94 -13.88
N LEU A 259 -22.29 -14.04 -13.23
CA LEU A 259 -23.64 -14.29 -12.70
C LEU A 259 -24.75 -14.25 -13.76
N SER A 260 -24.49 -13.64 -14.92
CA SER A 260 -25.39 -13.67 -16.08
C SER A 260 -25.35 -15.01 -16.85
N SER A 261 -24.33 -15.84 -16.61
CA SER A 261 -24.24 -17.18 -17.18
C SER A 261 -25.08 -18.17 -16.36
N PRO A 262 -25.97 -18.97 -16.97
CA PRO A 262 -26.97 -19.78 -16.26
C PRO A 262 -26.42 -20.99 -15.46
N SER A 263 -25.09 -21.14 -15.36
CA SER A 263 -24.43 -22.33 -14.78
C SER A 263 -23.55 -22.03 -13.55
N SER A 264 -23.57 -20.81 -13.00
CA SER A 264 -22.56 -20.35 -12.03
C SER A 264 -23.02 -20.25 -10.56
N VAL A 265 -24.32 -20.07 -10.30
CA VAL A 265 -24.83 -19.66 -8.98
C VAL A 265 -24.53 -20.67 -7.87
N ASP A 266 -24.79 -21.96 -8.09
CA ASP A 266 -24.52 -23.05 -7.12
C ASP A 266 -23.03 -23.31 -6.84
N ARG A 267 -22.12 -22.59 -7.50
CA ARG A 267 -20.67 -22.80 -7.39
C ARG A 267 -19.87 -21.52 -7.15
N LEU A 268 -20.54 -20.38 -6.88
CA LEU A 268 -19.84 -19.13 -6.56
C LEU A 268 -19.40 -19.12 -5.09
N ASP A 269 -18.20 -19.63 -4.84
CA ASP A 269 -17.48 -19.40 -3.59
C ASP A 269 -17.13 -17.91 -3.43
N VAL A 270 -17.32 -17.39 -2.22
CA VAL A 270 -17.14 -15.97 -1.87
C VAL A 270 -16.57 -15.88 -0.45
N SER A 271 -15.42 -15.23 -0.33
CA SER A 271 -14.76 -14.96 0.95
C SER A 271 -15.08 -13.52 1.39
N VAL A 272 -15.26 -13.31 2.70
CA VAL A 272 -15.77 -12.05 3.27
C VAL A 272 -14.92 -11.62 4.48
N GLU A 273 -14.57 -10.33 4.55
CA GLU A 273 -13.92 -9.70 5.71
C GLU A 273 -14.77 -8.53 6.23
N GLY A 274 -14.98 -8.45 7.54
CA GLY A 274 -15.85 -7.48 8.21
C GLY A 274 -16.98 -8.16 9.01
N PRO A 275 -18.09 -7.47 9.31
CA PRO A 275 -18.42 -6.08 8.97
C PRO A 275 -17.59 -5.07 9.76
N ASN A 276 -17.05 -4.06 9.07
CA ASN A 276 -16.27 -2.97 9.64
C ASN A 276 -17.12 -1.69 9.58
N GLY A 277 -17.39 -1.03 10.71
CA GLY A 277 -18.27 0.13 10.75
C GLY A 277 -18.02 1.08 11.93
N PRO A 278 -18.67 2.25 11.94
CA PRO A 278 -18.53 3.22 13.03
C PRO A 278 -19.11 2.65 14.33
N ALA A 279 -18.41 2.92 15.45
CA ALA A 279 -18.77 2.43 16.78
C ALA A 279 -20.06 3.04 17.36
N SER A 280 -20.54 4.15 16.79
CA SER A 280 -21.82 4.78 17.16
C SER A 280 -22.57 5.24 15.92
N THR A 281 -23.90 5.35 16.04
CA THR A 281 -24.82 5.79 14.97
C THR A 281 -25.34 7.20 15.25
N ASN A 282 -24.47 8.08 15.74
CA ASN A 282 -24.81 9.48 16.02
C ASN A 282 -24.83 10.28 14.72
N PHE A 283 -25.88 10.09 13.92
CA PHE A 283 -26.22 11.00 12.84
C PHE A 283 -26.59 12.35 13.47
N LEU A 284 -25.82 13.39 13.17
CA LEU A 284 -26.16 14.77 13.53
C LEU A 284 -27.51 15.11 12.87
N ARG A 285 -28.41 15.72 13.66
CA ARG A 285 -29.82 15.95 13.32
C ARG A 285 -30.18 17.41 13.59
#